data_AF-A0A6N7FQY5-F1
#
_entry.id   AF-A0A6N7FQY5-F1
#
_cell.length_a   1.000
_cell.length_b   1.000
_cell.length_c   1.000
_cell.angle_alpha   90.00
_cell.angle_beta   90.00
_cell.angle_gamma   90.00
#
_symmetry.space_group_name_H-M   'P 1'
#
loop_
_entity.id
_entity.type
_entity.pdbx_description
1 polymer ?
#
loop_
_entity_poly.entity_id
_entity_poly.type
_entity_poly.pdbx_seq_one_letter_code
_entity_poly.pdbx_strand_id
1 'polypeptide(L)'
;MSPWADDTRCGPRGPTGTVPGVPWDEGDVVVLREVLDGRARSARPLRVVADRPDVFAGYLVPRSTVAWPRLIGEEQSQTPDQGWRLALEEWHGPGSLFVIPAGAAYAAVLFLDRDHGGPVGWKVDFMRPPRRTTVGLDTLDWAFDLLVEADLSRWKGKDEDDLAQLCRLGLLSPQDQLALQAARAEVAADLTARRGAFADWSAWRADPTWPPLDLPTGWRPAPAGPAPSAPEGRGGAPSRLLERRRARLHGPRPAGGLVARSGRGVRLLDATGRTWLDAELAGGSLLHGHAHPAVVEAVTRQATLALALGQAHEGEVVLAEAVAERFPGVEAILCRPSGNEASRAAIALARRATGRRTIATWHAADVGLDDDLLVLPPHADQAAALLAIAADRLAAVVVDPLVASRLGDLPTLVDVVGRLSARGSLVVADERRSLGAGPCGGCARLGLGAQLVVFGEALFGGLAGGIVGGQRELLAAGDVLGSTGPVTPLGPLATIAGLETLRLAGPSALAQADDLAGQLRRAWGGGGLGNAAFLPAGTGPSALRDAGVLVGEDGTAFVATVATAADVDELAIAAERSANCR
;
A
#
# COMPACT_ATOMS: atom_id res chain seq x y z
N MET A 1 -8.60 50.71 -16.67
CA MET A 1 -9.39 50.64 -15.42
C MET A 1 -10.55 49.70 -15.67
N SER A 2 -10.63 48.66 -14.83
CA SER A 2 -11.52 47.48 -14.73
C SER A 2 -12.46 47.08 -15.87
N PRO A 3 -12.31 45.85 -16.40
CA PRO A 3 -13.35 45.15 -17.14
C PRO A 3 -13.81 43.89 -16.38
N TRP A 4 -14.71 44.04 -15.41
CA TRP A 4 -15.49 42.92 -14.84
C TRP A 4 -16.89 43.39 -14.45
N ALA A 5 -17.76 43.43 -15.46
CA ALA A 5 -19.23 43.40 -15.44
C ALA A 5 -19.59 43.10 -16.91
N ASP A 6 -20.45 42.17 -17.31
CA ASP A 6 -21.49 41.36 -16.69
C ASP A 6 -21.83 40.28 -17.73
N ASP A 7 -21.99 39.01 -17.35
CA ASP A 7 -22.84 38.07 -18.10
C ASP A 7 -23.32 36.94 -17.17
N THR A 8 -24.20 37.32 -16.25
CA THR A 8 -25.08 36.37 -15.57
C THR A 8 -26.09 35.79 -16.56
N ARG A 9 -25.88 34.53 -16.97
CA ARG A 9 -26.96 33.54 -17.24
C ARG A 9 -26.38 32.14 -17.56
N CYS A 10 -26.01 31.42 -16.50
CA CYS A 10 -26.02 29.95 -16.51
C CYS A 10 -26.62 29.50 -15.18
N GLY A 11 -27.88 29.08 -15.21
CA GLY A 11 -28.56 28.53 -14.05
C GLY A 11 -27.84 27.30 -13.49
N PRO A 12 -28.02 26.99 -12.19
CA PRO A 12 -27.41 25.81 -11.60
C PRO A 12 -27.97 24.57 -12.30
N ARG A 13 -27.10 23.83 -13.01
CA ARG A 13 -27.39 22.44 -13.38
C ARG A 13 -27.41 21.66 -12.07
N GLY A 14 -28.62 21.38 -11.58
CA GLY A 14 -28.84 20.60 -10.37
C GLY A 14 -28.20 19.20 -10.46
N PRO A 15 -27.86 18.59 -9.31
CA PRO A 15 -27.39 17.22 -9.28
C PRO A 15 -28.49 16.29 -9.81
N THR A 16 -28.15 15.50 -10.81
CA THR A 16 -28.98 14.44 -11.35
C THR A 16 -29.28 13.40 -10.27
N GLY A 17 -30.56 13.24 -9.91
CA GLY A 17 -31.08 12.05 -9.22
C GLY A 17 -31.40 12.18 -7.72
N THR A 18 -32.14 13.21 -7.30
CA THR A 18 -32.84 13.20 -6.01
C THR A 18 -34.25 12.63 -6.20
N VAL A 19 -34.51 11.43 -5.70
CA VAL A 19 -35.90 11.00 -5.44
C VAL A 19 -36.37 11.76 -4.21
N PRO A 20 -37.43 12.59 -4.27
CA PRO A 20 -38.04 13.16 -3.07
C PRO A 20 -38.59 11.98 -2.24
N GLY A 21 -38.00 11.74 -1.06
CA GLY A 21 -38.42 10.62 -0.22
C GLY A 21 -39.83 10.84 0.32
N VAL A 22 -40.72 9.87 0.12
CA VAL A 22 -41.99 9.76 0.86
C VAL A 22 -41.63 9.61 2.35
N PRO A 23 -42.32 10.32 3.27
CA PRO A 23 -42.10 10.13 4.71
C PRO A 23 -42.41 8.68 5.12
N TRP A 24 -41.67 8.15 6.08
CA TRP A 24 -41.92 6.84 6.67
C TRP A 24 -42.94 6.96 7.81
N ASP A 25 -43.80 5.96 7.98
CA ASP A 25 -44.77 5.94 9.05
C ASP A 25 -44.13 5.42 10.36
N GLU A 26 -44.68 5.83 11.51
CA GLU A 26 -44.24 5.32 12.80
C GLU A 26 -44.39 3.78 12.84
N GLY A 27 -43.33 3.09 13.27
CA GLY A 27 -43.28 1.64 13.31
C GLY A 27 -42.70 0.97 12.05
N ASP A 28 -42.50 1.70 10.95
CA ASP A 28 -41.78 1.21 9.78
C ASP A 28 -40.36 0.75 10.14
N VAL A 29 -39.82 -0.19 9.36
CA VAL A 29 -38.43 -0.63 9.50
C VAL A 29 -37.61 -0.08 8.35
N VAL A 30 -36.63 0.75 8.69
CA VAL A 30 -35.68 1.35 7.76
C VAL A 30 -34.26 0.93 8.11
N VAL A 31 -33.30 1.17 7.22
CA VAL A 31 -31.90 0.81 7.43
C VAL A 31 -31.04 2.06 7.45
N LEU A 32 -30.27 2.24 8.54
CA LEU A 32 -29.17 3.18 8.57
C LEU A 32 -27.91 2.48 8.05
N ARG A 33 -27.36 2.96 6.93
CA ARG A 33 -26.19 2.40 6.25
C ARG A 33 -25.05 3.40 6.25
N GLU A 34 -23.86 2.95 6.65
CA GLU A 34 -22.63 3.65 6.30
C GLU A 34 -22.21 3.21 4.90
N VAL A 35 -22.07 4.16 3.98
CA VAL A 35 -21.75 3.89 2.57
C VAL A 35 -20.43 4.56 2.22
N LEU A 36 -19.44 3.73 1.90
CA LEU A 36 -18.12 4.16 1.44
C LEU A 36 -17.92 3.66 0.01
N ASP A 37 -17.54 4.55 -0.92
CA ASP A 37 -17.34 4.25 -2.34
C ASP A 37 -18.51 3.50 -3.01
N GLY A 38 -19.74 3.86 -2.63
CA GLY A 38 -20.96 3.25 -3.15
C GLY A 38 -21.27 1.84 -2.63
N ARG A 39 -20.49 1.34 -1.66
CA ARG A 39 -20.69 0.05 -0.99
C ARG A 39 -21.08 0.24 0.47
N ALA A 40 -22.01 -0.56 0.96
CA ALA A 40 -22.34 -0.58 2.38
C ALA A 40 -21.13 -1.12 3.19
N ARG A 41 -20.67 -0.32 4.15
CA ARG A 41 -19.64 -0.66 5.14
C ARG A 41 -20.25 -1.22 6.42
N SER A 42 -21.42 -0.74 6.81
CA SER A 42 -22.24 -1.29 7.87
C SER A 42 -23.73 -1.05 7.58
N ALA A 43 -24.62 -1.81 8.23
CA ALA A 43 -26.06 -1.61 8.14
C ALA A 43 -26.74 -1.97 9.46
N ARG A 44 -27.67 -1.12 9.90
CA ARG A 44 -28.43 -1.28 11.15
C ARG A 44 -29.92 -1.09 10.86
N PRO A 45 -30.80 -2.06 11.19
CA PRO A 45 -32.23 -1.84 11.08
C PRO A 45 -32.70 -0.93 12.22
N LEU A 46 -33.51 0.06 11.88
CA LEU A 46 -34.12 1.00 12.82
C LEU A 46 -35.63 0.91 12.66
N ARG A 47 -36.34 0.83 13.80
CA ARG A 47 -37.78 1.08 13.84
C ARG A 47 -37.99 2.59 13.85
N VAL A 48 -38.76 3.11 12.90
CA VAL A 48 -39.09 4.54 12.81
C VAL A 48 -39.94 4.91 14.02
N VAL A 49 -39.46 5.92 14.77
CA VAL A 49 -40.15 6.50 15.92
C VAL A 49 -40.80 7.83 15.51
N ALA A 50 -40.11 8.62 14.69
CA ALA A 50 -40.68 9.80 14.08
C ALA A 50 -39.98 10.11 12.76
N ASP A 51 -40.76 10.55 11.77
CA ASP A 51 -40.21 11.07 10.52
C ASP A 51 -40.89 12.39 10.14
N ARG A 52 -40.35 13.49 10.65
CA ARG A 52 -40.91 14.83 10.50
C ARG A 52 -40.00 15.70 9.61
N PRO A 53 -40.51 16.82 9.06
CA PRO A 53 -39.69 17.73 8.25
C PRO A 53 -38.42 18.25 8.94
N ASP A 54 -38.44 18.34 10.28
CA ASP A 54 -37.37 18.86 11.12
C ASP A 54 -36.45 17.79 11.72
N VAL A 55 -36.90 16.53 11.81
CA VAL A 55 -36.16 15.47 12.49
C VAL A 55 -36.57 14.08 12.00
N PHE A 56 -35.59 13.19 11.86
CA PHE A 56 -35.79 11.76 11.80
C PHE A 56 -35.36 11.13 13.13
N ALA A 57 -36.18 10.22 13.68
CA ALA A 57 -35.85 9.43 14.85
C ALA A 57 -36.10 7.93 14.58
N GLY A 58 -35.07 7.11 14.80
CA GLY A 58 -35.14 5.67 14.60
C GLY A 58 -34.48 4.90 15.74
N TYR A 59 -35.11 3.81 16.17
CA TYR A 59 -34.66 3.02 17.31
C TYR A 59 -34.09 1.66 16.88
N LEU A 60 -32.85 1.38 17.29
CA LEU A 60 -32.22 0.07 17.17
C LEU A 60 -32.61 -0.78 18.40
N VAL A 61 -33.46 -1.78 18.16
CA VAL A 61 -33.90 -2.72 19.18
C VAL A 61 -32.73 -3.66 19.55
N PRO A 62 -32.44 -3.91 20.83
CA PRO A 62 -31.45 -4.91 21.24
C PRO A 62 -31.66 -6.26 20.56
N ARG A 63 -30.56 -6.97 20.27
CA ARG A 63 -30.57 -8.29 19.59
C ARG A 63 -31.03 -8.28 18.13
N SER A 64 -31.20 -7.11 17.52
CA SER A 64 -31.48 -7.02 16.08
C SER A 64 -30.30 -7.52 15.24
N THR A 65 -30.58 -8.05 14.06
CA THR A 65 -29.55 -8.47 13.10
C THR A 65 -28.93 -7.23 12.45
N VAL A 66 -27.63 -7.04 12.62
CA VAL A 66 -26.86 -5.95 12.00
C VAL A 66 -25.85 -6.50 11.00
N ALA A 67 -25.37 -5.66 10.09
CA ALA A 67 -24.25 -5.98 9.23
C ALA A 67 -23.04 -5.14 9.61
N TRP A 68 -21.93 -5.79 9.98
CA TRP A 68 -20.70 -5.13 10.40
C TRP A 68 -19.53 -5.47 9.48
N PRO A 69 -18.60 -4.54 9.24
CA PRO A 69 -17.41 -4.83 8.46
C PRO A 69 -16.47 -5.75 9.24
N ARG A 70 -16.13 -6.90 8.65
CA ARG A 70 -15.02 -7.76 9.06
C ARG A 70 -13.88 -7.56 8.07
N LEU A 71 -12.72 -7.15 8.58
CA LEU A 71 -11.50 -7.09 7.79
C LEU A 71 -11.15 -8.50 7.29
N ILE A 72 -10.67 -8.60 6.06
CA ILE A 72 -10.18 -9.86 5.51
C ILE A 72 -8.83 -10.16 6.18
N GLY A 73 -8.84 -10.98 7.24
CA GLY A 73 -7.63 -11.54 7.87
C GLY A 73 -7.48 -11.41 9.40
N GLU A 74 -8.33 -10.64 10.12
CA GLU A 74 -8.39 -10.36 11.60
C GLU A 74 -7.03 -10.08 12.32
N GLU A 75 -6.82 -9.10 13.22
CA GLU A 75 -7.62 -8.42 14.25
C GLU A 75 -7.82 -6.91 13.98
N GLN A 76 -8.71 -6.28 14.75
CA GLN A 76 -9.28 -4.94 14.59
C GLN A 76 -8.29 -3.82 14.19
N SER A 77 -8.58 -3.14 13.07
CA SER A 77 -8.10 -1.79 12.79
C SER A 77 -9.20 -0.97 12.10
N GLN A 78 -9.30 0.32 12.41
CA GLN A 78 -10.43 1.18 12.06
C GLN A 78 -10.36 1.81 10.66
N THR A 79 -9.28 1.57 9.90
CA THR A 79 -9.04 2.29 8.64
C THR A 79 -9.75 1.67 7.42
N PRO A 80 -10.22 2.50 6.45
CA PRO A 80 -11.17 2.06 5.42
C PRO A 80 -10.54 1.48 4.14
N ASP A 81 -9.23 1.22 4.11
CA ASP A 81 -8.46 0.87 2.90
C ASP A 81 -8.19 -0.64 2.74
N GLN A 82 -8.38 -1.42 3.81
CA GLN A 82 -8.30 -2.88 3.79
C GLN A 82 -9.68 -3.45 3.46
N GLY A 83 -9.88 -3.90 2.22
CA GLY A 83 -11.15 -4.47 1.76
C GLY A 83 -11.86 -5.33 2.83
N TRP A 84 -13.13 -5.04 3.07
CA TRP A 84 -13.95 -5.64 4.13
C TRP A 84 -15.01 -6.58 3.54
N ARG A 85 -15.45 -7.56 4.35
CA ARG A 85 -16.69 -8.32 4.11
C ARG A 85 -17.72 -7.95 5.16
N LEU A 86 -18.99 -7.87 4.79
CA LEU A 86 -20.07 -7.70 5.75
C LEU A 86 -20.43 -9.04 6.39
N ALA A 87 -20.23 -9.15 7.70
CA ALA A 87 -20.78 -10.23 8.50
C ALA A 87 -22.14 -9.81 9.06
N LEU A 88 -23.10 -10.74 9.02
CA LEU A 88 -24.36 -10.58 9.74
C LEU A 88 -24.14 -11.06 11.17
N GLU A 89 -24.46 -10.20 12.13
CA GLU A 89 -24.21 -10.43 13.56
C GLU A 89 -25.40 -9.97 14.39
N GLU A 90 -25.58 -10.55 15.57
CA GLU A 90 -26.60 -10.09 16.53
C GLU A 90 -26.07 -8.85 17.27
N TRP A 91 -26.86 -7.79 17.34
CA TRP A 91 -26.51 -6.59 18.11
C TRP A 91 -26.61 -6.86 19.62
N HIS A 92 -25.46 -6.92 20.30
CA HIS A 92 -25.39 -7.13 21.75
C HIS A 92 -25.29 -5.84 22.57
N GLY A 93 -25.28 -4.66 21.93
CA GLY A 93 -25.22 -3.37 22.60
C GLY A 93 -26.57 -2.93 23.22
N PRO A 94 -26.59 -1.76 23.89
CA PRO A 94 -27.81 -1.18 24.44
C PRO A 94 -28.82 -0.82 23.35
N GLY A 95 -30.07 -0.63 23.77
CA GLY A 95 -31.09 -0.02 22.91
C GLY A 95 -30.67 1.40 22.56
N SER A 96 -30.72 1.76 21.28
CA SER A 96 -30.14 3.03 20.80
C SER A 96 -31.14 3.80 19.96
N LEU A 97 -31.57 4.96 20.46
CA LEU A 97 -32.41 5.89 19.70
C LEU A 97 -31.53 6.90 18.96
N PHE A 98 -31.56 6.85 17.63
CA PHE A 98 -30.87 7.79 16.75
C PHE A 98 -31.80 8.96 16.44
N VAL A 99 -31.44 10.17 16.87
CA VAL A 99 -32.14 11.42 16.58
C VAL A 99 -31.29 12.24 15.62
N ILE A 100 -31.80 12.49 14.42
CA ILE A 100 -31.09 13.12 13.31
C ILE A 100 -31.90 14.35 12.86
N PRO A 101 -31.48 15.57 13.26
CA PRO A 101 -32.11 16.79 12.76
C PRO A 101 -31.96 16.94 11.24
N ALA A 102 -32.92 17.58 10.60
CA ALA A 102 -32.96 17.71 9.16
C ALA A 102 -31.72 18.45 8.61
N GLY A 103 -30.95 17.78 7.77
CA GLY A 103 -29.74 18.34 7.14
C GLY A 103 -28.51 18.38 8.05
N ALA A 104 -28.62 17.91 9.30
CA ALA A 104 -27.50 17.89 10.23
C ALA A 104 -26.40 16.89 9.81
N ALA A 105 -25.15 17.26 10.06
CA ALA A 105 -23.98 16.40 9.89
C ALA A 105 -23.63 15.65 11.20
N TYR A 106 -24.65 15.29 11.98
CA TYR A 106 -24.52 14.49 13.20
C TYR A 106 -25.80 13.71 13.51
N ALA A 107 -25.67 12.63 14.30
CA ALA A 107 -26.77 11.95 14.96
C ALA A 107 -26.57 12.04 16.47
N ALA A 108 -27.59 12.45 17.21
CA ALA A 108 -27.61 12.29 18.66
C ALA A 108 -28.21 10.93 19.00
N VAL A 109 -27.39 10.04 19.55
CA VAL A 109 -27.74 8.67 19.88
C VAL A 109 -27.95 8.55 21.39
N LEU A 110 -29.21 8.37 21.81
CA LEU A 110 -29.56 8.11 23.20
C LEU A 110 -29.47 6.61 23.49
N PHE A 111 -28.61 6.23 24.43
CA PHE A 111 -28.51 4.86 24.91
C PHE A 111 -29.49 4.60 26.04
N LEU A 112 -30.23 3.50 25.94
CA LEU A 112 -31.17 3.04 26.95
C LEU A 112 -30.63 1.80 27.68
N ASP A 113 -30.91 1.73 28.98
CA ASP A 113 -30.60 0.59 29.82
C ASP A 113 -31.39 -0.64 29.35
N ARG A 114 -30.74 -1.81 29.38
CA ARG A 114 -31.33 -3.08 28.95
C ARG A 114 -32.41 -3.59 29.90
N ASP A 115 -32.33 -3.26 31.19
CA ASP A 115 -33.21 -3.81 32.21
C ASP A 115 -34.38 -2.87 32.55
N HIS A 116 -34.15 -1.55 32.55
CA HIS A 116 -35.16 -0.56 32.98
C HIS A 116 -35.63 0.40 31.87
N GLY A 117 -35.03 0.34 30.67
CA GLY A 117 -35.39 1.19 29.52
C GLY A 117 -35.13 2.69 29.71
N GLY A 118 -34.47 3.08 30.80
CA GLY A 118 -34.12 4.46 31.12
C GLY A 118 -32.86 4.94 30.40
N PRO A 119 -32.69 6.26 30.20
CA PRO A 119 -31.55 6.84 29.50
C PRO A 119 -30.26 6.71 30.32
N VAL A 120 -29.21 6.18 29.69
CA VAL A 120 -27.88 5.96 30.30
C VAL A 120 -26.92 7.08 29.95
N GLY A 121 -27.09 7.69 28.78
CA GLY A 121 -26.23 8.75 28.26
C GLY A 121 -26.39 8.89 26.75
N TRP A 122 -25.66 9.86 26.17
CA TRP A 122 -25.68 10.09 24.74
C TRP A 122 -24.32 9.88 24.10
N LYS A 123 -24.35 9.51 22.82
CA LYS A 123 -23.25 9.66 21.87
C LYS A 123 -23.70 10.60 20.76
N VAL A 124 -22.90 11.61 20.43
CA VAL A 124 -23.10 12.40 19.22
C VAL A 124 -22.12 11.90 18.19
N ASP A 125 -22.67 11.30 17.15
CA ASP A 125 -21.95 10.67 16.04
C ASP A 125 -21.87 11.66 14.89
N PHE A 126 -20.67 12.15 14.57
CA PHE A 126 -20.49 13.10 13.48
C PHE A 126 -20.32 12.36 12.16
N MET A 127 -21.16 12.73 11.20
CA MET A 127 -21.32 11.95 9.98
C MET A 127 -21.70 12.84 8.80
N ARG A 128 -21.50 12.33 7.58
CA ARG A 128 -22.01 12.98 6.38
C ARG A 128 -23.54 13.18 6.49
N PRO A 129 -24.11 14.34 6.09
CA PRO A 129 -25.55 14.54 6.12
C PRO A 129 -26.30 13.37 5.47
N PRO A 130 -27.21 12.68 6.19
CA PRO A 130 -27.82 11.46 5.69
C PRO A 130 -28.66 11.70 4.44
N ARG A 131 -28.47 10.84 3.44
CA ARG A 131 -29.27 10.81 2.23
C ARG A 131 -30.38 9.78 2.35
N ARG A 132 -31.63 10.19 2.13
CA ARG A 132 -32.77 9.27 2.06
C ARG A 132 -32.68 8.35 0.83
N THR A 133 -33.09 7.10 1.02
CA THR A 133 -33.20 6.06 0.00
C THR A 133 -34.52 5.31 0.15
N THR A 134 -34.83 4.39 -0.76
CA THR A 134 -36.04 3.57 -0.68
C THR A 134 -36.05 2.59 0.50
N VAL A 135 -34.89 2.32 1.12
CA VAL A 135 -34.74 1.34 2.22
C VAL A 135 -34.32 1.99 3.55
N GLY A 136 -34.09 3.31 3.57
CA GLY A 136 -33.67 4.04 4.77
C GLY A 136 -32.68 5.17 4.48
N LEU A 137 -31.65 5.31 5.30
CA LEU A 137 -30.69 6.42 5.29
C LEU A 137 -29.28 5.94 4.94
N ASP A 138 -28.64 6.60 3.97
CA ASP A 138 -27.21 6.44 3.66
C ASP A 138 -26.42 7.59 4.27
N THR A 139 -25.37 7.26 5.01
CA THR A 139 -24.46 8.23 5.63
C THR A 139 -23.01 7.71 5.55
N LEU A 140 -22.07 8.42 6.17
CA LEU A 140 -20.72 7.95 6.44
C LEU A 140 -20.22 8.59 7.74
N ASP A 141 -19.92 7.75 8.73
CA ASP A 141 -19.33 8.15 10.01
C ASP A 141 -17.91 8.73 9.78
N TRP A 142 -17.61 9.85 10.46
CA TRP A 142 -16.31 10.54 10.40
C TRP A 142 -15.38 10.20 11.57
N ALA A 143 -15.64 9.09 12.26
CA ALA A 143 -14.84 8.51 13.34
C ALA A 143 -14.52 9.51 14.47
N PHE A 144 -15.41 10.48 14.69
CA PHE A 144 -15.34 11.40 15.81
C PHE A 144 -16.67 11.36 16.54
N ASP A 145 -16.61 11.07 17.84
CA ASP A 145 -17.77 10.97 18.70
C ASP A 145 -17.67 11.96 19.88
N LEU A 146 -18.80 12.53 20.32
CA LEU A 146 -18.90 13.13 21.65
C LEU A 146 -19.70 12.22 22.57
N LEU A 147 -19.15 11.88 23.72
CA LEU A 147 -19.93 11.23 24.79
C LEU A 147 -20.50 12.30 25.72
N VAL A 148 -21.79 12.20 26.04
CA VAL A 148 -22.52 13.14 26.90
C VAL A 148 -23.20 12.36 28.03
N GLU A 149 -23.12 12.88 29.26
CA GLU A 149 -23.81 12.30 30.41
C GLU A 149 -25.35 12.41 30.27
N ALA A 150 -26.09 11.50 30.91
CA ALA A 150 -27.55 11.43 30.79
C ALA A 150 -28.28 12.72 31.20
N ASP A 151 -27.71 13.49 32.13
CA ASP A 151 -28.27 14.77 32.61
C ASP A 151 -27.81 15.99 31.79
N LEU A 152 -27.05 15.75 30.72
CA LEU A 152 -26.48 16.75 29.80
C LEU A 152 -25.54 17.74 30.49
N SER A 153 -25.06 17.46 31.70
CA SER A 153 -24.23 18.39 32.46
C SER A 153 -22.77 18.43 31.99
N ARG A 154 -22.30 17.35 31.34
CA ARG A 154 -20.92 17.19 30.86
C ARG A 154 -20.87 16.42 29.54
N TRP A 155 -19.89 16.77 28.71
CA TRP A 155 -19.54 16.03 27.50
C TRP A 155 -18.03 16.01 27.26
N LYS A 156 -17.54 14.98 26.56
CA LYS A 156 -16.13 14.78 26.24
C LYS A 156 -15.97 14.26 24.80
N GLY A 157 -14.97 14.78 24.10
CA GLY A 157 -14.49 14.21 22.83
C GLY A 157 -13.92 12.81 23.01
N LYS A 158 -14.36 11.91 22.16
CA LYS A 158 -13.80 10.57 21.98
C LYS A 158 -13.21 10.52 20.57
N ASP A 159 -12.09 9.81 20.41
CA ASP A 159 -11.52 9.51 19.08
C ASP A 159 -11.00 10.76 18.30
N GLU A 160 -10.45 11.77 19.01
CA GLU A 160 -9.82 12.95 18.37
C GLU A 160 -8.61 12.58 17.48
N ASP A 161 -7.89 11.52 17.85
CA ASP A 161 -6.73 11.00 17.10
C ASP A 161 -7.15 10.38 15.75
N ASP A 162 -8.31 9.70 15.72
CA ASP A 162 -8.87 9.05 14.53
C ASP A 162 -9.38 10.08 13.52
N LEU A 163 -10.03 11.16 14.01
CA LEU A 163 -10.40 12.30 13.16
C LEU A 163 -9.18 12.99 12.54
N ALA A 164 -8.13 13.19 13.34
CA ALA A 164 -6.87 13.74 12.84
C ALA A 164 -6.23 12.81 11.80
N GLN A 165 -6.36 11.49 11.96
CA GLN A 165 -5.93 10.50 10.98
C GLN A 165 -6.75 10.59 9.68
N LEU A 166 -8.09 10.65 9.73
CA LEU A 166 -8.94 10.77 8.54
C LEU A 166 -8.69 12.06 7.75
N CYS A 167 -8.48 13.19 8.44
CA CYS A 167 -8.09 14.46 7.80
C CYS A 167 -6.72 14.34 7.12
N ARG A 168 -5.73 13.72 7.79
CA ARG A 168 -4.37 13.52 7.27
C ARG A 168 -4.32 12.58 6.06
N LEU A 169 -5.15 11.53 6.06
CA LEU A 169 -5.26 10.58 4.96
C LEU A 169 -6.07 11.14 3.76
N GLY A 170 -6.62 12.36 3.86
CA GLY A 170 -7.45 12.96 2.81
C GLY A 170 -8.79 12.23 2.59
N LEU A 171 -9.21 11.40 3.54
CA LEU A 171 -10.46 10.63 3.48
C LEU A 171 -11.68 11.49 3.81
N LEU A 172 -11.47 12.64 4.45
CA LEU A 172 -12.44 13.72 4.61
C LEU A 172 -12.18 14.80 3.56
N SER A 173 -13.17 15.06 2.70
CA SER A 173 -13.08 16.16 1.75
C SER A 173 -13.08 17.52 2.47
N PRO A 174 -12.57 18.61 1.86
CA PRO A 174 -12.66 19.94 2.46
C PRO A 174 -14.09 20.35 2.82
N GLN A 175 -15.09 19.87 2.06
CA GLN A 175 -16.50 20.11 2.35
C GLN A 175 -16.97 19.32 3.58
N ASP A 176 -16.52 18.08 3.74
CA ASP A 176 -16.81 17.27 4.94
C ASP A 176 -16.18 17.91 6.20
N GLN A 177 -14.95 18.45 6.10
CA GLN A 177 -14.28 19.14 7.21
C GLN A 177 -15.03 20.41 7.64
N LEU A 178 -15.53 21.21 6.69
CA LEU A 178 -16.34 22.39 6.99
C LEU A 178 -17.67 22.02 7.64
N ALA A 179 -18.33 20.97 7.14
CA ALA A 179 -19.58 20.47 7.71
C ALA A 179 -19.38 19.92 9.14
N LEU A 180 -18.27 19.23 9.40
CA LEU A 180 -17.90 18.78 10.74
C LEU A 180 -17.69 19.95 11.71
N GLN A 181 -16.95 20.99 11.29
CA GLN A 181 -16.73 22.17 12.13
C GLN A 181 -18.05 22.88 12.47
N ALA A 182 -18.93 23.05 11.47
CA ALA A 182 -20.25 23.63 11.67
C ALA A 182 -21.11 22.78 12.63
N ALA A 183 -21.15 21.47 12.44
CA ALA A 183 -21.89 20.56 13.30
C ALA A 183 -21.36 20.55 14.73
N ARG A 184 -20.04 20.61 14.95
CA ARG A 184 -19.46 20.70 16.30
C ARG A 184 -19.91 21.97 17.02
N ALA A 185 -19.94 23.10 16.33
CA ALA A 185 -20.43 24.36 16.89
C ALA A 185 -21.92 24.30 17.22
N GLU A 186 -22.73 23.71 16.33
CA GLU A 186 -24.16 23.50 16.52
C GLU A 186 -24.44 22.61 17.74
N VAL A 187 -23.84 21.41 17.79
CA VAL A 187 -23.99 20.46 18.89
C VAL A 187 -23.60 21.07 20.23
N ALA A 188 -22.48 21.80 20.31
CA ALA A 188 -22.06 22.46 21.54
C ALA A 188 -23.09 23.50 22.01
N ALA A 189 -23.65 24.28 21.07
CA ALA A 189 -24.66 25.28 21.38
C ALA A 189 -26.01 24.63 21.78
N ASP A 190 -26.37 23.51 21.16
CA ASP A 190 -27.61 22.77 21.44
C ASP A 190 -27.57 22.03 22.77
N LEU A 191 -26.43 21.44 23.13
CA LEU A 191 -26.17 20.86 24.46
C LEU A 191 -26.28 21.92 25.55
N THR A 192 -25.62 23.08 25.34
CA THR A 192 -25.62 24.18 26.31
C THR A 192 -27.02 24.74 26.54
N ALA A 193 -27.80 24.90 25.48
CA ALA A 193 -29.16 25.45 25.57
C ALA A 193 -30.25 24.39 25.78
N ARG A 194 -29.89 23.10 25.82
CA ARG A 194 -30.80 21.95 25.94
C ARG A 194 -31.96 22.01 24.94
N ARG A 195 -31.62 22.12 23.66
CA ARG A 195 -32.58 22.24 22.54
C ARG A 195 -32.34 21.16 21.48
N GLY A 196 -33.23 21.10 20.50
CA GLY A 196 -33.14 20.13 19.40
C GLY A 196 -33.20 18.69 19.90
N ALA A 197 -32.22 17.88 19.50
CA ALA A 197 -32.15 16.48 19.90
C ALA A 197 -32.01 16.28 21.42
N PHE A 198 -31.47 17.25 22.16
CA PHE A 198 -31.23 17.13 23.60
C PHE A 198 -32.36 17.70 24.47
N ALA A 199 -33.47 18.13 23.87
CA ALA A 199 -34.68 18.53 24.58
C ALA A 199 -35.64 17.34 24.77
N ASP A 200 -36.62 17.23 23.88
CA ASP A 200 -37.80 16.37 24.03
C ASP A 200 -37.46 14.87 24.06
N TRP A 201 -36.33 14.50 23.46
CA TRP A 201 -35.93 13.10 23.33
C TRP A 201 -35.26 12.52 24.57
N SER A 202 -34.78 13.35 25.50
CA SER A 202 -34.15 12.91 26.76
C SER A 202 -35.11 12.11 27.66
N ALA A 203 -36.41 12.37 27.53
CA ALA A 203 -37.46 11.66 28.26
C ALA A 203 -38.04 10.46 27.49
N TRP A 204 -37.58 10.21 26.25
CA TRP A 204 -38.11 9.13 25.43
C TRP A 204 -37.79 7.76 26.04
N ARG A 205 -38.69 6.80 25.84
CA ARG A 205 -38.56 5.41 26.31
C ARG A 205 -38.99 4.48 25.18
N ALA A 206 -38.27 3.36 25.03
CA ALA A 206 -38.64 2.31 24.10
C ALA A 206 -39.81 1.49 24.64
N ASP A 207 -40.67 1.01 23.74
CA ASP A 207 -41.64 -0.03 24.09
C ASP A 207 -40.89 -1.36 24.29
N PRO A 208 -40.94 -1.97 25.50
CA PRO A 208 -40.21 -3.19 25.80
C PRO A 208 -40.74 -4.41 25.05
N THR A 209 -41.92 -4.31 24.42
CA THR A 209 -42.54 -5.40 23.66
C THR A 209 -42.06 -5.48 22.21
N TRP A 210 -41.30 -4.50 21.73
CA TRP A 210 -40.81 -4.49 20.36
C TRP A 210 -39.83 -5.65 20.10
N PRO A 211 -40.08 -6.46 19.06
CA PRO A 211 -39.20 -7.58 18.75
C PRO A 211 -37.88 -7.09 18.11
N PRO A 212 -36.80 -7.88 18.21
CA PRO A 212 -35.60 -7.68 17.42
C PRO A 212 -35.92 -7.59 15.92
N LEU A 213 -35.17 -6.76 15.20
CA LEU A 213 -35.38 -6.48 13.79
C LEU A 213 -34.37 -7.25 12.93
N ASP A 214 -34.82 -7.70 11.77
CA ASP A 214 -33.94 -8.17 10.70
C ASP A 214 -33.72 -7.07 9.66
N LEU A 215 -32.63 -7.17 8.91
CA LEU A 215 -32.36 -6.27 7.79
C LEU A 215 -33.33 -6.56 6.63
N PRO A 216 -34.14 -5.58 6.18
CA PRO A 216 -35.18 -5.77 5.17
C PRO A 216 -34.62 -6.12 3.79
N THR A 217 -35.36 -6.91 3.01
CA THR A 217 -34.96 -7.32 1.65
C THR A 217 -34.56 -6.11 0.79
N GLY A 218 -33.39 -6.16 0.13
CA GLY A 218 -32.86 -5.04 -0.65
C GLY A 218 -32.07 -3.99 0.15
N TRP A 219 -31.82 -4.22 1.44
CA TRP A 219 -30.94 -3.37 2.26
C TRP A 219 -29.51 -3.33 1.72
N ARG A 220 -29.03 -4.45 1.15
CA ARG A 220 -27.80 -4.48 0.38
C ARG A 220 -28.06 -3.68 -0.88
N PRO A 221 -27.26 -2.66 -1.20
CA PRO A 221 -27.24 -2.15 -2.55
C PRO A 221 -27.09 -3.36 -3.48
N ALA A 222 -27.86 -3.42 -4.58
CA ALA A 222 -27.49 -4.32 -5.68
C ALA A 222 -25.99 -4.13 -5.87
N PRO A 223 -25.18 -5.22 -6.00
CA PRO A 223 -23.75 -5.07 -6.14
C PRO A 223 -23.56 -4.00 -7.20
N ALA A 224 -22.99 -2.86 -6.79
CA ALA A 224 -22.43 -1.97 -7.78
C ALA A 224 -21.59 -2.91 -8.63
N GLY A 225 -21.82 -2.91 -9.94
CA GLY A 225 -20.88 -3.51 -10.87
C GLY A 225 -19.46 -3.18 -10.38
N PRO A 226 -18.48 -4.07 -10.65
CA PRO A 226 -17.15 -4.07 -10.03
C PRO A 226 -16.72 -2.67 -9.62
N ALA A 227 -16.33 -2.49 -8.34
CA ALA A 227 -16.02 -1.21 -7.67
C ALA A 227 -15.72 -0.12 -8.69
N PRO A 228 -16.41 1.05 -8.69
CA PRO A 228 -16.34 1.98 -9.80
C PRO A 228 -14.88 2.11 -10.19
N SER A 229 -14.55 1.61 -11.38
CA SER A 229 -13.30 1.98 -12.01
C SER A 229 -13.24 3.49 -11.87
N ALA A 230 -12.14 4.02 -11.30
CA ALA A 230 -11.83 5.44 -11.28
C ALA A 230 -12.54 6.11 -12.44
N PRO A 231 -13.42 7.10 -12.17
CA PRO A 231 -14.75 7.29 -12.78
C PRO A 231 -14.97 6.53 -14.09
N GLU A 232 -16.14 5.91 -14.29
CA GLU A 232 -16.65 5.69 -15.65
C GLU A 232 -16.83 7.06 -16.34
N GLY A 233 -15.71 7.64 -16.79
CA GLY A 233 -15.68 8.47 -17.95
C GLY A 233 -16.20 7.56 -19.03
N ARG A 234 -17.50 7.70 -19.32
CA ARG A 234 -18.22 7.26 -20.51
C ARG A 234 -17.55 6.04 -21.15
N GLY A 235 -18.19 4.87 -21.08
CA GLY A 235 -17.91 3.73 -21.96
C GLY A 235 -17.47 4.20 -23.34
N GLY A 236 -16.17 4.30 -23.47
CA GLY A 236 -15.49 5.13 -24.43
C GLY A 236 -14.28 4.31 -24.67
N ALA A 237 -14.18 3.82 -25.90
CA ALA A 237 -13.02 3.11 -26.40
C ALA A 237 -11.74 3.61 -25.71
N PRO A 238 -10.83 2.72 -25.26
CA PRO A 238 -9.63 3.05 -24.48
C PRO A 238 -9.13 4.40 -24.97
N SER A 239 -9.16 5.44 -24.12
CA SER A 239 -9.29 6.80 -24.64
C SER A 239 -8.28 6.97 -25.77
N ARG A 240 -8.77 7.04 -27.02
CA ARG A 240 -7.88 7.13 -28.19
C ARG A 240 -6.92 8.30 -28.00
N LEU A 241 -7.31 9.25 -27.14
CA LEU A 241 -6.51 10.32 -26.57
C LEU A 241 -5.27 9.87 -25.78
N LEU A 242 -5.36 8.98 -24.78
CA LEU A 242 -4.19 8.47 -24.03
C LEU A 242 -3.25 7.69 -24.94
N GLU A 243 -3.78 6.84 -25.83
CA GLU A 243 -2.97 6.12 -26.82
C GLU A 243 -2.31 7.08 -27.82
N ARG A 244 -3.02 8.10 -28.32
CA ARG A 244 -2.45 9.15 -29.18
C ARG A 244 -1.44 10.03 -28.45
N ARG A 245 -1.62 10.26 -27.14
CA ARG A 245 -0.70 11.04 -26.30
C ARG A 245 0.49 10.22 -25.81
N ARG A 246 0.42 8.88 -25.81
CA ARG A 246 1.54 7.97 -25.51
C ARG A 246 2.74 8.25 -26.39
N ALA A 247 2.55 8.75 -27.61
CA ALA A 247 3.63 9.17 -28.50
C ALA A 247 4.57 10.24 -27.89
N ARG A 248 4.13 10.98 -26.86
CA ARG A 248 4.96 11.95 -26.12
C ARG A 248 5.84 11.31 -25.03
N LEU A 249 5.61 10.04 -24.72
CA LEU A 249 6.33 9.30 -23.70
C LEU A 249 7.40 8.44 -24.37
N HIS A 250 8.66 8.89 -24.30
CA HIS A 250 9.80 8.21 -24.92
C HIS A 250 10.58 7.36 -23.89
N GLY A 251 11.30 6.35 -24.38
CA GLY A 251 12.20 5.50 -23.59
C GLY A 251 11.79 4.02 -23.56
N PRO A 252 12.72 3.13 -23.16
CA PRO A 252 12.43 1.70 -22.98
C PRO A 252 11.36 1.53 -21.90
N ARG A 253 10.41 0.64 -22.15
CA ARG A 253 9.31 0.33 -21.23
C ARG A 253 9.23 -1.18 -21.04
N PRO A 254 9.09 -1.67 -19.81
CA PRO A 254 8.79 -3.08 -19.59
C PRO A 254 7.48 -3.48 -20.25
N ALA A 255 7.32 -4.77 -20.53
CA ALA A 255 6.05 -5.38 -20.93
C ALA A 255 5.39 -4.75 -22.17
N GLY A 256 6.17 -4.46 -23.23
CA GLY A 256 5.63 -3.97 -24.50
C GLY A 256 5.05 -2.54 -24.45
N GLY A 257 5.36 -1.79 -23.39
CA GLY A 257 4.90 -0.42 -23.21
C GLY A 257 3.42 -0.30 -22.87
N LEU A 258 2.94 -1.26 -22.08
CA LEU A 258 1.72 -1.19 -21.28
C LEU A 258 1.69 0.10 -20.45
N VAL A 259 0.50 0.68 -20.28
CA VAL A 259 0.27 1.86 -19.44
C VAL A 259 -0.49 1.42 -18.21
N ALA A 260 0.20 1.27 -17.09
CA ALA A 260 -0.40 0.90 -15.81
C ALA A 260 -1.29 2.04 -15.27
N ARG A 261 -2.40 1.68 -14.62
CA ARG A 261 -3.34 2.59 -13.95
C ARG A 261 -3.22 2.48 -12.43
N SER A 262 -3.21 1.26 -11.90
CA SER A 262 -3.10 0.99 -10.46
C SER A 262 -2.61 -0.44 -10.21
N GLY A 263 -2.11 -0.74 -9.02
CA GLY A 263 -1.76 -2.09 -8.60
C GLY A 263 -2.14 -2.35 -7.16
N ARG A 264 -2.40 -3.62 -6.81
CA ARG A 264 -2.62 -4.08 -5.44
C ARG A 264 -2.19 -5.54 -5.28
N GLY A 265 -1.39 -5.85 -4.27
CA GLY A 265 -0.83 -7.19 -4.08
C GLY A 265 -0.02 -7.59 -5.32
N VAL A 266 -0.36 -8.72 -5.94
CA VAL A 266 0.29 -9.20 -7.18
C VAL A 266 -0.49 -8.85 -8.45
N ARG A 267 -1.45 -7.92 -8.39
CA ARG A 267 -2.30 -7.57 -9.54
C ARG A 267 -2.05 -6.14 -10.00
N LEU A 268 -2.02 -5.96 -11.32
CA LEU A 268 -1.87 -4.67 -11.98
C LEU A 268 -3.06 -4.43 -12.91
N LEU A 269 -3.70 -3.27 -12.82
CA LEU A 269 -4.75 -2.80 -13.71
C LEU A 269 -4.15 -1.81 -14.70
N ASP A 270 -4.37 -2.02 -15.99
CA ASP A 270 -3.89 -1.11 -17.03
C ASP A 270 -4.91 -0.02 -17.42
N ALA A 271 -4.47 0.90 -18.29
CA ALA A 271 -5.29 1.98 -18.80
C ALA A 271 -6.45 1.52 -19.69
N THR A 272 -6.41 0.30 -20.23
CA THR A 272 -7.51 -0.31 -21.02
C THR A 272 -8.57 -0.97 -20.13
N GLY A 273 -8.26 -1.19 -18.85
CA GLY A 273 -9.13 -1.87 -17.90
C GLY A 273 -8.83 -3.37 -17.77
N ARG A 274 -7.76 -3.87 -18.41
CA ARG A 274 -7.32 -5.26 -18.24
C ARG A 274 -6.52 -5.40 -16.94
N THR A 275 -6.84 -6.45 -16.19
CA THR A 275 -6.08 -6.87 -15.00
C THR A 275 -5.04 -7.90 -15.41
N TRP A 276 -3.86 -7.77 -14.82
CA TRP A 276 -2.69 -8.59 -15.05
C TRP A 276 -2.23 -9.22 -13.74
N LEU A 277 -1.76 -10.46 -13.81
CA LEU A 277 -0.96 -11.04 -12.75
C LEU A 277 0.48 -10.56 -12.93
N ASP A 278 0.95 -9.73 -12.01
CA ASP A 278 2.25 -9.09 -12.11
C ASP A 278 3.27 -9.83 -11.25
N ALA A 279 4.09 -10.65 -11.92
CA ALA A 279 5.28 -11.27 -11.35
C ALA A 279 6.57 -10.55 -11.79
N GLU A 280 6.47 -9.46 -12.55
CA GLU A 280 7.61 -8.56 -12.80
C GLU A 280 7.91 -7.73 -11.56
N LEU A 281 6.86 -7.27 -10.86
CA LEU A 281 6.94 -6.55 -9.57
C LEU A 281 7.94 -5.39 -9.59
N ALA A 282 7.89 -4.60 -10.67
CA ALA A 282 8.83 -3.51 -10.96
C ALA A 282 10.31 -3.96 -10.90
N GLY A 283 10.61 -5.07 -11.58
CA GLY A 283 11.96 -5.66 -11.59
C GLY A 283 12.39 -6.22 -10.23
N GLY A 284 11.44 -6.66 -9.40
CA GLY A 284 11.70 -7.17 -8.05
C GLY A 284 11.75 -6.10 -6.95
N SER A 285 11.48 -4.83 -7.28
CA SER A 285 11.47 -3.73 -6.31
C SER A 285 10.27 -3.79 -5.35
N LEU A 286 9.21 -4.52 -5.70
CA LEU A 286 8.00 -4.64 -4.88
C LEU A 286 7.98 -5.98 -4.12
N LEU A 287 8.90 -6.17 -3.19
CA LEU A 287 9.04 -7.39 -2.38
C LEU A 287 7.71 -7.81 -1.70
N HIS A 288 6.93 -6.83 -1.24
CA HIS A 288 5.64 -7.05 -0.58
C HIS A 288 4.44 -6.86 -1.51
N GLY A 289 4.66 -6.80 -2.82
CA GLY A 289 3.64 -6.50 -3.82
C GLY A 289 3.24 -5.03 -3.88
N HIS A 290 2.32 -4.73 -4.79
CA HIS A 290 1.79 -3.39 -5.01
C HIS A 290 1.00 -2.89 -3.81
N ALA A 291 1.28 -1.65 -3.39
CA ALA A 291 0.51 -0.91 -2.39
C ALA A 291 0.25 -1.70 -1.09
N HIS A 292 1.31 -2.29 -0.51
CA HIS A 292 1.20 -3.00 0.76
C HIS A 292 0.67 -2.05 1.85
N PRO A 293 -0.43 -2.37 2.56
CA PRO A 293 -1.12 -1.43 3.46
C PRO A 293 -0.20 -0.79 4.51
N ALA A 294 0.61 -1.59 5.20
CA ALA A 294 1.52 -1.06 6.23
C ALA A 294 2.58 -0.09 5.68
N VAL A 295 3.08 -0.32 4.45
CA VAL A 295 4.06 0.58 3.82
C VAL A 295 3.36 1.87 3.39
N VAL A 296 2.17 1.76 2.77
CA VAL A 296 1.36 2.91 2.35
C VAL A 296 0.99 3.78 3.54
N GLU A 297 0.54 3.18 4.65
CA GLU A 297 0.18 3.89 5.86
C GLU A 297 1.38 4.65 6.45
N ALA A 298 2.54 3.98 6.59
CA ALA A 298 3.73 4.59 7.16
C ALA A 298 4.27 5.74 6.29
N VAL A 299 4.30 5.56 4.97
CA VAL A 299 4.68 6.61 4.01
C VAL A 299 3.69 7.77 4.06
N THR A 300 2.39 7.51 4.13
CA THR A 300 1.36 8.56 4.19
C THR A 300 1.48 9.35 5.49
N ARG A 301 1.68 8.67 6.63
CA ARG A 301 1.95 9.32 7.91
C ARG A 301 3.19 10.20 7.82
N GLN A 302 4.29 9.69 7.26
CA GLN A 302 5.51 10.48 7.09
C GLN A 302 5.31 11.69 6.15
N ALA A 303 4.53 11.53 5.08
CA ALA A 303 4.23 12.61 4.16
C ALA A 303 3.47 13.77 4.81
N THR A 304 2.69 13.50 5.86
CA THR A 304 2.02 14.57 6.64
C THR A 304 3.00 15.38 7.50
N LEU A 305 4.20 14.83 7.78
CA LEU A 305 5.25 15.49 8.54
C LEU A 305 6.22 16.23 7.60
N ALA A 306 6.77 15.53 6.61
CA ALA A 306 7.64 16.12 5.60
C ALA A 306 7.84 15.20 4.39
N LEU A 307 7.82 15.79 3.19
CA LEU A 307 8.24 15.13 1.95
C LEU A 307 9.77 15.16 1.79
N ALA A 308 10.42 16.24 2.23
CA ALA A 308 11.86 16.44 2.20
C ALA A 308 12.27 17.44 3.30
N LEU A 309 13.46 17.23 3.88
CA LEU A 309 13.97 18.06 4.98
C LEU A 309 15.28 18.78 4.67
N GLY A 310 16.03 18.34 3.65
CA GLY A 310 17.36 18.87 3.34
C GLY A 310 18.41 18.62 4.44
N GLN A 311 18.04 17.94 5.52
CA GLN A 311 18.85 17.48 6.65
C GLN A 311 18.63 15.98 6.84
N ALA A 312 19.49 15.33 7.62
CA ALA A 312 19.30 13.93 7.97
C ALA A 312 17.99 13.74 8.76
N HIS A 313 17.24 12.68 8.43
CA HIS A 313 16.04 12.28 9.14
C HIS A 313 16.40 11.27 10.25
N GLU A 314 15.73 11.34 11.41
CA GLU A 314 16.00 10.42 12.53
C GLU A 314 15.88 8.94 12.14
N GLY A 315 14.93 8.62 11.25
CA GLY A 315 14.76 7.27 10.73
C GLY A 315 15.95 6.75 9.92
N GLU A 316 16.85 7.60 9.42
CA GLU A 316 18.08 7.14 8.75
C GLU A 316 19.03 6.47 9.75
N VAL A 317 19.06 6.95 10.99
CA VAL A 317 19.84 6.33 12.08
C VAL A 317 19.27 4.96 12.40
N VAL A 318 17.95 4.87 12.58
CA VAL A 318 17.25 3.60 12.84
C VAL A 318 17.41 2.64 11.67
N LEU A 319 17.38 3.14 10.43
CA LEU A 319 17.59 2.33 9.23
C LEU A 319 19.03 1.81 9.15
N ALA A 320 20.01 2.62 9.53
CA ALA A 320 21.41 2.18 9.63
C ALA A 320 21.56 1.01 10.61
N GLU A 321 20.94 1.11 11.79
CA GLU A 321 20.93 0.04 12.79
C GLU A 321 20.25 -1.21 12.25
N ALA A 322 19.04 -1.09 11.69
CA ALA A 322 18.28 -2.22 11.16
C ALA A 322 19.01 -2.95 10.02
N VAL A 323 19.72 -2.21 9.15
CA VAL A 323 20.54 -2.80 8.09
C VAL A 323 21.78 -3.49 8.69
N ALA A 324 22.48 -2.86 9.63
CA ALA A 324 23.67 -3.44 10.26
C ALA A 324 23.34 -4.73 11.06
N GLU A 325 22.20 -4.78 11.75
CA GLU A 325 21.75 -5.97 12.48
C GLU A 325 21.42 -7.14 11.54
N ARG A 326 20.92 -6.84 10.35
CA ARG A 326 20.40 -7.85 9.42
C ARG A 326 21.43 -8.39 8.44
N PHE A 327 22.37 -7.56 7.99
CA PHE A 327 23.32 -7.91 6.93
C PHE A 327 24.73 -8.11 7.48
N PRO A 328 25.27 -9.34 7.45
CA PRO A 328 26.60 -9.63 7.96
C PRO A 328 27.68 -8.76 7.30
N GLY A 329 28.58 -8.20 8.12
CA GLY A 329 29.68 -7.37 7.64
C GLY A 329 29.33 -5.90 7.36
N VAL A 330 28.07 -5.49 7.59
CA VAL A 330 27.67 -4.08 7.53
C VAL A 330 27.74 -3.46 8.92
N GLU A 331 28.57 -2.43 9.09
CA GLU A 331 28.76 -1.69 10.36
C GLU A 331 28.24 -0.25 10.30
N ALA A 332 28.05 0.25 9.08
CA ALA A 332 27.57 1.59 8.77
C ALA A 332 26.94 1.59 7.37
N ILE A 333 26.19 2.65 7.07
CA ILE A 333 25.57 2.88 5.75
C ILE A 333 25.92 4.25 5.18
N LEU A 334 25.95 4.35 3.87
CA LEU A 334 26.02 5.60 3.10
C LEU A 334 24.78 5.71 2.21
N CYS A 335 23.91 6.66 2.52
CA CYS A 335 22.67 6.91 1.77
C CYS A 335 22.93 7.62 0.44
N ARG A 336 22.18 7.24 -0.60
CA ARG A 336 22.17 7.85 -1.94
C ARG A 336 20.72 7.99 -2.45
N PRO A 337 20.46 8.92 -3.39
CA PRO A 337 19.12 9.10 -3.96
C PRO A 337 18.58 7.90 -4.76
N SER A 338 19.46 7.01 -5.25
CA SER A 338 19.07 5.84 -6.03
C SER A 338 20.06 4.69 -5.90
N GLY A 339 19.61 3.47 -6.20
CA GLY A 339 20.47 2.29 -6.24
C GLY A 339 21.63 2.41 -7.24
N ASN A 340 21.44 3.05 -8.40
CA ASN A 340 22.52 3.29 -9.37
C ASN A 340 23.61 4.19 -8.80
N GLU A 341 23.23 5.23 -8.06
CA GLU A 341 24.19 6.10 -7.37
C GLU A 341 24.91 5.37 -6.23
N ALA A 342 24.21 4.48 -5.53
CA ALA A 342 24.82 3.61 -4.54
C ALA A 342 25.85 2.66 -5.18
N SER A 343 25.55 2.03 -6.33
CA SER A 343 26.52 1.22 -7.08
C SER A 343 27.76 2.02 -7.48
N ARG A 344 27.57 3.25 -8.01
CA ARG A 344 28.69 4.14 -8.38
C ARG A 344 29.53 4.53 -7.16
N ALA A 345 28.90 4.80 -6.02
CA ALA A 345 29.59 5.11 -4.77
C ALA A 345 30.39 3.90 -4.27
N ALA A 346 29.80 2.70 -4.24
CA ALA A 346 30.49 1.47 -3.85
C ALA A 346 31.72 1.19 -4.71
N ILE A 347 31.62 1.41 -6.03
CA ILE A 347 32.75 1.26 -6.95
C ILE A 347 33.84 2.30 -6.68
N ALA A 348 33.47 3.56 -6.44
CA ALA A 348 34.44 4.60 -6.09
C ALA A 348 35.19 4.28 -4.80
N LEU A 349 34.48 3.78 -3.79
CA LEU A 349 35.05 3.29 -2.53
C LEU A 349 36.01 2.13 -2.77
N ALA A 350 35.63 1.14 -3.58
CA ALA A 350 36.49 0.00 -3.89
C ALA A 350 37.78 0.40 -4.62
N ARG A 351 37.69 1.28 -5.62
CA ARG A 351 38.86 1.80 -6.34
C ARG A 351 39.81 2.54 -5.39
N ARG A 352 39.26 3.35 -4.47
CA ARG A 352 40.06 4.06 -3.47
C ARG A 352 40.73 3.12 -2.47
N ALA A 353 39.98 2.17 -1.93
CA ALA A 353 40.48 1.23 -0.93
C ALA A 353 41.61 0.35 -1.48
N THR A 354 41.52 -0.04 -2.75
CA THR A 354 42.49 -0.96 -3.37
C THR A 354 43.61 -0.24 -4.14
N GLY A 355 43.43 1.03 -4.49
CA GLY A 355 44.31 1.75 -5.42
C GLY A 355 44.24 1.25 -6.87
N ARG A 356 43.32 0.33 -7.17
CA ARG A 356 43.16 -0.30 -8.49
C ARG A 356 41.98 0.34 -9.23
N ARG A 357 41.93 0.16 -10.56
CA ARG A 357 40.91 0.81 -11.41
C ARG A 357 39.88 -0.16 -11.97
N THR A 358 40.27 -1.38 -12.29
CA THR A 358 39.41 -2.31 -13.04
C THR A 358 38.29 -2.87 -12.17
N ILE A 359 37.06 -2.85 -12.68
CA ILE A 359 35.88 -3.44 -12.03
C ILE A 359 35.37 -4.59 -12.89
N ALA A 360 35.17 -5.76 -12.31
CA ALA A 360 34.56 -6.90 -13.00
C ALA A 360 33.06 -7.01 -12.70
N THR A 361 32.23 -7.25 -13.71
CA THR A 361 30.78 -7.42 -13.56
C THR A 361 30.18 -8.16 -14.76
N TRP A 362 28.96 -8.69 -14.62
CA TRP A 362 28.18 -9.23 -15.72
C TRP A 362 27.29 -8.18 -16.42
N HIS A 363 27.07 -7.02 -15.79
CA HIS A 363 26.15 -6.00 -16.31
C HIS A 363 26.76 -4.60 -16.30
N ALA A 364 27.37 -4.23 -17.43
CA ALA A 364 27.99 -2.91 -17.61
C ALA A 364 26.98 -1.75 -17.50
N ALA A 365 25.79 -1.92 -18.08
CA ALA A 365 24.74 -0.90 -18.06
C ALA A 365 24.20 -0.64 -16.65
N ASP A 366 24.13 -1.68 -15.81
CA ASP A 366 23.50 -1.61 -14.48
C ASP A 366 24.38 -0.96 -13.42
N VAL A 367 25.69 -0.82 -13.70
CA VAL A 367 26.65 -0.09 -12.86
C VAL A 367 26.91 1.34 -13.33
N GLY A 368 26.44 1.71 -14.52
CA GLY A 368 26.48 3.08 -15.05
C GLY A 368 27.89 3.65 -15.22
N LEU A 369 28.82 2.85 -15.76
CA LEU A 369 30.23 3.23 -15.95
C LEU A 369 30.67 3.06 -17.40
N ASP A 370 31.43 4.04 -17.89
CA ASP A 370 31.99 4.03 -19.24
C ASP A 370 33.47 3.56 -19.28
N ASP A 371 34.20 3.60 -18.16
CA ASP A 371 35.66 3.36 -18.11
C ASP A 371 36.12 2.26 -17.13
N ASP A 372 37.16 1.51 -17.54
CA ASP A 372 37.87 0.47 -16.77
C ASP A 372 36.98 -0.67 -16.25
N LEU A 373 36.06 -1.13 -17.10
CA LEU A 373 35.17 -2.25 -16.81
C LEU A 373 35.59 -3.54 -17.53
N LEU A 374 35.60 -4.65 -16.80
CA LEU A 374 35.76 -6.00 -17.31
C LEU A 374 34.40 -6.70 -17.30
N VAL A 375 33.77 -6.82 -18.47
CA VAL A 375 32.51 -7.55 -18.62
C VAL A 375 32.78 -9.05 -18.63
N LEU A 376 32.15 -9.76 -17.71
CA LEU A 376 32.31 -11.19 -17.51
C LEU A 376 31.37 -11.99 -18.41
N PRO A 377 31.80 -13.15 -18.94
CA PRO A 377 30.95 -14.04 -19.71
C PRO A 377 29.83 -14.66 -18.84
N PRO A 378 28.69 -15.04 -19.44
CA PRO A 378 27.53 -15.58 -18.73
C PRO A 378 27.69 -17.06 -18.32
N HIS A 379 28.93 -17.51 -18.08
CA HIS A 379 29.27 -18.87 -17.66
C HIS A 379 30.31 -18.80 -16.54
N ALA A 380 30.05 -19.49 -15.43
CA ALA A 380 30.86 -19.35 -14.22
C ALA A 380 32.33 -19.77 -14.39
N ASP A 381 32.60 -20.83 -15.14
CA ASP A 381 33.93 -21.33 -15.46
C ASP A 381 34.75 -20.31 -16.29
N GLN A 382 34.13 -19.75 -17.33
CA GLN A 382 34.75 -18.73 -18.18
C GLN A 382 34.94 -17.42 -17.42
N ALA A 383 33.97 -17.04 -16.59
CA ALA A 383 34.07 -15.86 -15.74
C ALA A 383 35.19 -16.04 -14.71
N ALA A 384 35.31 -17.21 -14.10
CA ALA A 384 36.38 -17.53 -13.17
C ALA A 384 37.76 -17.47 -13.84
N ALA A 385 37.91 -18.00 -15.05
CA ALA A 385 39.16 -17.90 -15.79
C ALA A 385 39.55 -16.43 -16.06
N LEU A 386 38.59 -15.61 -16.50
CA LEU A 386 38.84 -14.19 -16.78
C LEU A 386 39.15 -13.38 -15.52
N LEU A 387 38.45 -13.68 -14.42
CA LEU A 387 38.69 -13.13 -13.09
C LEU A 387 40.10 -13.47 -12.58
N ALA A 388 40.55 -14.71 -12.76
CA ALA A 388 41.89 -15.14 -12.38
C ALA A 388 42.98 -14.42 -13.21
N ILE A 389 42.76 -14.25 -14.52
CA ILE A 389 43.70 -13.52 -15.41
C ILE A 389 43.81 -12.04 -15.00
N ALA A 390 42.70 -11.43 -14.60
CA ALA A 390 42.65 -10.01 -14.24
C ALA A 390 42.99 -9.73 -12.77
N ALA A 391 43.27 -10.75 -11.95
CA ALA A 391 43.28 -10.67 -10.49
C ALA A 391 44.06 -9.47 -9.91
N ASP A 392 45.27 -9.22 -10.42
CA ASP A 392 46.17 -8.22 -9.85
C ASP A 392 45.79 -6.75 -10.17
N ARG A 393 44.87 -6.54 -11.13
CA ARG A 393 44.37 -5.19 -11.50
C ARG A 393 42.94 -4.89 -11.05
N LEU A 394 42.25 -5.88 -10.46
CA LEU A 394 40.85 -5.74 -10.04
C LEU A 394 40.75 -4.96 -8.72
N ALA A 395 40.02 -3.85 -8.75
CA ALA A 395 39.57 -3.15 -7.56
C ALA A 395 38.40 -3.88 -6.90
N ALA A 396 37.43 -4.34 -7.71
CA ALA A 396 36.32 -5.11 -7.21
C ALA A 396 35.70 -6.04 -8.26
N VAL A 397 34.96 -7.03 -7.75
CA VAL A 397 33.96 -7.79 -8.50
C VAL A 397 32.58 -7.38 -7.98
N VAL A 398 31.72 -6.88 -8.86
CA VAL A 398 30.32 -6.55 -8.56
C VAL A 398 29.45 -7.76 -8.92
N VAL A 399 28.76 -8.32 -7.93
CA VAL A 399 27.97 -9.53 -8.09
C VAL A 399 26.49 -9.24 -7.85
N ASP A 400 25.67 -9.37 -8.89
CA ASP A 400 24.22 -9.53 -8.75
C ASP A 400 23.94 -11.03 -8.49
N PRO A 401 23.36 -11.41 -7.34
CA PRO A 401 23.16 -12.80 -7.00
C PRO A 401 22.06 -13.48 -7.85
N LEU A 402 21.09 -12.74 -8.39
CA LEU A 402 20.13 -13.28 -9.36
C LEU A 402 20.84 -13.67 -10.65
N VAL A 403 21.85 -12.91 -11.07
CA VAL A 403 22.66 -13.21 -12.24
C VAL A 403 23.60 -14.37 -11.94
N ALA A 404 24.31 -14.33 -10.81
CA ALA A 404 25.21 -15.39 -10.38
C ALA A 404 24.52 -16.76 -10.32
N SER A 405 23.26 -16.80 -9.83
CA SER A 405 22.45 -18.03 -9.77
C SER A 405 22.11 -18.65 -11.12
N ARG A 406 22.33 -17.94 -12.24
CA ARG A 406 22.09 -18.42 -13.61
C ARG A 406 23.34 -18.91 -14.33
N LEU A 407 24.53 -18.64 -13.80
CA LEU A 407 25.80 -18.85 -14.52
C LEU A 407 26.23 -20.33 -14.61
N GLY A 408 25.57 -21.22 -13.85
CA GLY A 408 26.07 -22.57 -13.60
C GLY A 408 27.29 -22.56 -12.65
N ASP A 409 27.82 -23.76 -12.33
CA ASP A 409 29.02 -24.00 -11.50
C ASP A 409 29.34 -22.94 -10.43
N LEU A 410 28.36 -22.67 -9.56
CA LEU A 410 28.47 -21.70 -8.49
C LEU A 410 29.66 -21.95 -7.54
N PRO A 411 30.01 -23.21 -7.18
CA PRO A 411 31.18 -23.47 -6.34
C PRO A 411 32.49 -22.90 -6.91
N THR A 412 32.72 -23.05 -8.21
CA THR A 412 33.89 -22.48 -8.89
C THR A 412 33.89 -20.94 -8.82
N LEU A 413 32.72 -20.32 -8.98
CA LEU A 413 32.59 -18.87 -8.88
C LEU A 413 32.86 -18.37 -7.44
N VAL A 414 32.31 -19.03 -6.43
CA VAL A 414 32.53 -18.70 -5.02
C VAL A 414 34.01 -18.80 -4.67
N ASP A 415 34.66 -19.88 -5.10
CA ASP A 415 36.09 -20.13 -4.86
C ASP A 415 36.99 -19.07 -5.50
N VAL A 416 36.77 -18.71 -6.78
CA VAL A 416 37.58 -17.67 -7.43
C VAL A 416 37.34 -16.28 -6.82
N VAL A 417 36.09 -15.94 -6.49
CA VAL A 417 35.76 -14.65 -5.85
C VAL A 417 36.38 -14.56 -4.46
N GLY A 418 36.34 -15.65 -3.69
CA GLY A 418 37.01 -15.75 -2.38
C GLY A 418 38.53 -15.56 -2.49
N ARG A 419 39.17 -16.20 -3.48
CA ARG A 419 40.62 -15.99 -3.74
C ARG A 419 40.96 -14.56 -4.12
N LEU A 420 40.13 -13.90 -4.92
CA LEU A 420 40.34 -12.50 -5.28
C LEU A 420 40.22 -11.59 -4.05
N SER A 421 39.23 -11.86 -3.19
CA SER A 421 39.07 -11.13 -1.93
C SER A 421 40.29 -11.28 -1.03
N ALA A 422 40.81 -12.50 -0.88
CA ALA A 422 42.05 -12.76 -0.14
C ALA A 422 43.30 -12.03 -0.72
N ARG A 423 43.27 -11.63 -1.99
CA ARG A 423 44.33 -10.86 -2.68
C ARG A 423 44.08 -9.34 -2.68
N GLY A 424 43.09 -8.88 -1.92
CA GLY A 424 42.79 -7.47 -1.71
C GLY A 424 41.87 -6.84 -2.76
N SER A 425 41.22 -7.61 -3.62
CA SER A 425 40.10 -7.10 -4.42
C SER A 425 38.82 -7.08 -3.57
N LEU A 426 37.94 -6.08 -3.71
CA LEU A 426 36.68 -6.10 -2.97
C LEU A 426 35.60 -6.90 -3.70
N VAL A 427 34.66 -7.44 -2.93
CA VAL A 427 33.41 -8.01 -3.42
C VAL A 427 32.30 -7.03 -3.07
N VAL A 428 31.62 -6.55 -4.11
CA VAL A 428 30.46 -5.67 -3.99
C VAL A 428 29.21 -6.49 -4.30
N ALA A 429 28.37 -6.72 -3.30
CA ALA A 429 27.08 -7.39 -3.49
C ALA A 429 26.05 -6.37 -4.01
N ASP A 430 25.53 -6.58 -5.23
CA ASP A 430 24.42 -5.80 -5.77
C ASP A 430 23.10 -6.45 -5.34
N GLU A 431 22.58 -6.03 -4.18
CA GLU A 431 21.36 -6.56 -3.57
C GLU A 431 20.09 -5.77 -3.96
N ARG A 432 20.17 -4.92 -4.99
CA ARG A 432 19.07 -4.00 -5.35
C ARG A 432 17.77 -4.70 -5.69
N ARG A 433 17.82 -5.97 -6.13
CA ARG A 433 16.65 -6.80 -6.48
C ARG A 433 16.50 -8.07 -5.64
N SER A 434 17.52 -8.45 -4.89
CA SER A 434 17.63 -9.76 -4.23
C SER A 434 17.40 -9.74 -2.73
N LEU A 435 16.79 -8.67 -2.21
CA LEU A 435 16.38 -8.59 -0.81
C LEU A 435 15.46 -9.77 -0.41
N GLY A 436 14.63 -10.25 -1.33
CA GLY A 436 13.76 -11.42 -1.14
C GLY A 436 14.47 -12.77 -1.25
N ALA A 437 15.78 -12.80 -1.50
CA ALA A 437 16.54 -14.05 -1.64
C ALA A 437 16.70 -14.79 -0.30
N GLY A 438 16.61 -14.08 0.82
CA GLY A 438 16.77 -14.62 2.16
C GLY A 438 16.95 -13.51 3.21
N PRO A 439 17.01 -13.86 4.50
CA PRO A 439 17.08 -12.87 5.59
C PRO A 439 18.30 -11.94 5.48
N CYS A 440 19.43 -12.44 4.97
CA CYS A 440 20.68 -11.70 4.81
C CYS A 440 21.00 -11.34 3.35
N GLY A 441 20.02 -11.42 2.43
CA GLY A 441 20.23 -11.17 1.00
C GLY A 441 20.75 -12.37 0.20
N GLY A 442 20.93 -12.16 -1.11
CA GLY A 442 21.26 -13.19 -2.08
C GLY A 442 22.73 -13.61 -2.07
N CYS A 443 23.67 -12.67 -1.97
CA CYS A 443 25.10 -13.00 -1.95
C CYS A 443 25.45 -13.85 -0.72
N ALA A 444 24.93 -13.49 0.45
CA ALA A 444 25.08 -14.29 1.66
C ALA A 444 24.53 -15.72 1.47
N ARG A 445 23.35 -15.86 0.86
CA ARG A 445 22.75 -17.16 0.54
C ARG A 445 23.59 -17.99 -0.43
N LEU A 446 24.28 -17.35 -1.36
CA LEU A 446 25.17 -18.01 -2.33
C LEU A 446 26.57 -18.31 -1.75
N GLY A 447 26.86 -17.92 -0.51
CA GLY A 447 28.19 -18.08 0.10
C GLY A 447 29.23 -17.06 -0.41
N LEU A 448 28.78 -15.97 -1.03
CA LEU A 448 29.63 -14.89 -1.52
C LEU A 448 29.77 -13.82 -0.42
N GLY A 449 30.90 -13.85 0.30
CA GLY A 449 31.22 -12.84 1.30
C GLY A 449 31.54 -11.50 0.66
N ALA A 450 30.76 -10.47 0.99
CA ALA A 450 30.91 -9.12 0.45
C ALA A 450 31.49 -8.15 1.49
N GLN A 451 32.32 -7.21 1.04
CA GLN A 451 32.83 -6.12 1.89
C GLN A 451 31.98 -4.85 1.75
N LEU A 452 31.29 -4.71 0.61
CA LEU A 452 30.32 -3.66 0.35
C LEU A 452 29.02 -4.29 -0.16
N VAL A 453 27.89 -3.79 0.31
CA VAL A 453 26.55 -4.23 -0.11
C VAL A 453 25.79 -3.03 -0.62
N VAL A 454 25.18 -3.15 -1.79
CA VAL A 454 24.40 -2.10 -2.43
C VAL A 454 22.92 -2.46 -2.37
N PHE A 455 22.13 -1.61 -1.74
CA PHE A 455 20.67 -1.71 -1.71
C PHE A 455 20.03 -0.65 -2.61
N GLY A 456 18.85 -0.97 -3.14
CA GLY A 456 18.10 -0.11 -4.05
C GLY A 456 16.61 -0.11 -3.72
N GLU A 457 15.78 0.15 -4.73
CA GLU A 457 14.33 0.36 -4.57
C GLU A 457 13.60 -0.80 -3.88
N ALA A 458 14.10 -2.05 -4.00
CA ALA A 458 13.56 -3.20 -3.27
C ALA A 458 13.57 -3.02 -1.75
N LEU A 459 14.59 -2.35 -1.20
CA LEU A 459 14.65 -2.03 0.23
C LEU A 459 13.61 -0.97 0.61
N PHE A 460 13.27 -0.05 -0.29
CA PHE A 460 12.42 1.10 0.01
C PHE A 460 10.98 0.93 -0.48
N GLY A 461 10.53 -0.32 -0.67
CA GLY A 461 9.17 -0.63 -1.11
C GLY A 461 8.82 -0.03 -2.48
N GLY A 462 9.81 0.12 -3.38
CA GLY A 462 9.65 0.73 -4.69
C GLY A 462 9.82 2.25 -4.72
N LEU A 463 10.09 2.91 -3.60
CA LEU A 463 10.49 4.32 -3.59
C LEU A 463 11.96 4.49 -4.00
N ALA A 464 12.27 5.64 -4.59
CA ALA A 464 13.63 5.99 -4.95
C ALA A 464 14.51 6.10 -3.70
N GLY A 465 15.61 5.35 -3.70
CA GLY A 465 16.61 5.36 -2.66
C GLY A 465 17.74 4.39 -3.00
N GLY A 466 18.89 4.58 -2.34
CA GLY A 466 20.02 3.68 -2.42
C GLY A 466 20.86 3.73 -1.15
N ILE A 467 21.43 2.59 -0.75
CA ILE A 467 22.37 2.51 0.37
C ILE A 467 23.61 1.73 -0.07
N VAL A 468 24.79 2.20 0.34
CA VAL A 468 25.99 1.37 0.42
C VAL A 468 26.23 1.00 1.87
N GLY A 469 26.10 -0.29 2.21
CA GLY A 469 26.48 -0.85 3.50
C GLY A 469 27.89 -1.44 3.44
N GLY A 470 28.61 -1.40 4.56
CA GLY A 470 29.94 -2.03 4.68
C GLY A 470 30.62 -1.69 5.99
N GLN A 471 31.92 -2.00 6.08
CA GLN A 471 32.74 -1.63 7.24
C GLN A 471 32.88 -0.11 7.35
N ARG A 472 32.89 0.40 8.58
CA ARG A 472 32.92 1.85 8.83
C ARG A 472 34.12 2.55 8.20
N GLU A 473 35.27 1.88 8.23
CA GLU A 473 36.53 2.40 7.69
C GLU A 473 36.50 2.53 6.15
N LEU A 474 35.86 1.57 5.47
CA LEU A 474 35.67 1.63 4.02
C LEU A 474 34.70 2.76 3.64
N LEU A 475 33.64 2.98 4.41
CA LEU A 475 32.65 4.02 4.13
C LEU A 475 33.14 5.43 4.49
N ALA A 476 33.93 5.60 5.56
CA ALA A 476 34.49 6.89 5.97
C ALA A 476 35.42 7.51 4.90
N ALA A 477 35.98 6.68 4.02
CA ALA A 477 36.72 7.13 2.86
C ALA A 477 35.83 7.89 1.84
N GLY A 478 34.52 7.68 1.88
CA GLY A 478 33.48 8.34 1.08
C GLY A 478 33.12 9.74 1.54
N ASP A 479 33.17 10.02 2.85
CA ASP A 479 32.89 11.34 3.41
C ASP A 479 33.89 12.41 2.93
N VAL A 480 35.10 11.97 2.54
CA VAL A 480 36.16 12.81 1.99
C VAL A 480 35.97 13.07 0.48
N LEU A 481 35.15 12.26 -0.21
CA LEU A 481 35.01 12.26 -1.67
C LEU A 481 33.90 13.19 -2.15
N GLY A 482 34.07 14.51 -2.00
CA GLY A 482 33.27 15.50 -2.74
C GLY A 482 33.21 15.32 -4.28
N SER A 483 33.82 14.25 -4.82
CA SER A 483 33.85 13.80 -6.21
C SER A 483 32.67 12.93 -6.67
N THR A 484 31.71 12.54 -5.83
CA THR A 484 30.50 11.78 -6.26
C THR A 484 29.19 12.60 -6.25
N GLY A 485 29.29 13.92 -6.21
CA GLY A 485 28.14 14.84 -6.08
C GLY A 485 27.72 15.06 -4.62
N PRO A 486 26.71 15.91 -4.36
CA PRO A 486 26.27 16.20 -3.00
C PRO A 486 25.89 14.90 -2.26
N VAL A 487 26.33 14.77 -1.00
CA VAL A 487 25.79 13.78 -0.07
C VAL A 487 24.39 14.26 0.28
N THR A 488 23.39 13.71 -0.41
CA THR A 488 21.99 14.03 -0.14
C THR A 488 21.46 12.98 0.82
N PRO A 489 20.94 13.37 1.99
CA PRO A 489 20.29 12.43 2.91
C PRO A 489 19.13 11.72 2.22
N LEU A 490 18.81 10.52 2.69
CA LEU A 490 17.67 9.77 2.17
C LEU A 490 16.38 10.56 2.48
N GLY A 491 15.46 10.64 1.51
CA GLY A 491 14.18 11.31 1.73
C GLY A 491 13.38 10.61 2.84
N PRO A 492 12.70 11.34 3.75
CA PRO A 492 11.98 10.74 4.87
C PRO A 492 10.99 9.63 4.46
N LEU A 493 10.34 9.78 3.31
CA LEU A 493 9.42 8.77 2.78
C LEU A 493 10.12 7.44 2.45
N ALA A 494 11.26 7.52 1.76
CA ALA A 494 12.05 6.34 1.42
C ALA A 494 12.61 5.69 2.69
N THR A 495 13.08 6.50 3.65
CA THR A 495 13.55 6.03 4.94
C THR A 495 12.49 5.20 5.68
N ILE A 496 11.27 5.74 5.82
CA ILE A 496 10.18 5.04 6.51
C ILE A 496 9.70 3.81 5.72
N ALA A 497 9.61 3.90 4.40
CA ALA A 497 9.31 2.74 3.57
C ALA A 497 10.38 1.65 3.72
N GLY A 498 11.64 2.03 3.87
CA GLY A 498 12.77 1.16 4.15
C GLY A 498 12.60 0.36 5.43
N LEU A 499 12.31 1.06 6.53
CA LEU A 499 12.07 0.45 7.83
C LEU A 499 10.89 -0.52 7.80
N GLU A 500 9.76 -0.12 7.21
CA GLU A 500 8.59 -1.01 7.09
C GLU A 500 8.86 -2.22 6.20
N THR A 501 9.60 -2.04 5.10
CA THR A 501 9.99 -3.16 4.22
C THR A 501 10.86 -4.16 4.99
N LEU A 502 11.86 -3.69 5.74
CA LEU A 502 12.69 -4.59 6.57
C LEU A 502 11.86 -5.31 7.64
N ARG A 503 10.93 -4.62 8.29
CA ARG A 503 10.04 -5.19 9.31
C ARG A 503 9.13 -6.27 8.73
N LEU A 504 8.53 -6.02 7.58
CA LEU A 504 7.65 -6.96 6.88
C LEU A 504 8.41 -8.13 6.26
N ALA A 505 9.66 -7.91 5.84
CA ALA A 505 10.56 -8.94 5.35
C ALA A 505 11.14 -9.80 6.48
N GLY A 506 10.31 -10.21 7.45
CA GLY A 506 10.72 -11.14 8.51
C GLY A 506 11.03 -12.54 7.98
N PRO A 507 11.74 -13.39 8.75
CA PRO A 507 12.15 -14.72 8.31
C PRO A 507 11.00 -15.60 7.80
N SER A 508 9.84 -15.56 8.46
CA SER A 508 8.66 -16.35 8.06
C SER A 508 8.10 -15.90 6.71
N ALA A 509 8.00 -14.59 6.48
CA ALA A 509 7.45 -14.04 5.24
C ALA A 509 8.37 -14.35 4.04
N LEU A 510 9.68 -14.24 4.25
CA LEU A 510 10.67 -14.59 3.23
C LEU A 510 10.70 -16.09 2.93
N ALA A 511 10.61 -16.93 3.96
CA ALA A 511 10.55 -18.38 3.79
C ALA A 511 9.30 -18.79 3.00
N GLN A 512 8.14 -18.21 3.34
CA GLN A 512 6.89 -18.46 2.59
C GLN A 512 7.01 -18.05 1.12
N ALA A 513 7.56 -16.87 0.83
CA ALA A 513 7.76 -16.42 -0.54
C ALA A 513 8.74 -17.32 -1.32
N ASP A 514 9.80 -17.79 -0.66
CA ASP A 514 10.76 -18.74 -1.24
C ASP A 514 10.14 -20.12 -1.50
N ASP A 515 9.31 -20.63 -0.58
CA ASP A 515 8.61 -21.91 -0.76
C ASP A 515 7.64 -21.86 -1.95
N LEU A 516 6.88 -20.76 -2.06
CA LEU A 516 5.98 -20.47 -3.17
C LEU A 516 6.75 -20.33 -4.50
N ALA A 517 7.86 -19.58 -4.51
CA ALA A 517 8.75 -19.52 -5.67
C ALA A 517 9.33 -20.90 -6.00
N GLY A 518 9.58 -21.75 -5.00
CA GLY A 518 10.00 -23.14 -5.16
C GLY A 518 8.97 -24.00 -5.87
N GLN A 519 7.68 -23.80 -5.59
CA GLN A 519 6.59 -24.45 -6.33
C GLN A 519 6.59 -24.00 -7.79
N LEU A 520 6.73 -22.70 -8.04
CA LEU A 520 6.79 -22.14 -9.39
C LEU A 520 7.99 -22.69 -10.18
N ARG A 521 9.18 -22.74 -9.57
CA ARG A 521 10.39 -23.32 -10.16
C ARG A 521 10.18 -24.78 -10.58
N ARG A 522 9.53 -25.58 -9.73
CA ARG A 522 9.20 -26.98 -10.05
C ARG A 522 8.22 -27.08 -11.21
N ALA A 523 7.18 -26.26 -11.22
CA ALA A 523 6.19 -26.25 -12.30
C ALA A 523 6.81 -25.84 -13.65
N TRP A 524 7.72 -24.88 -13.63
CA TRP A 524 8.40 -24.39 -14.84
C TRP A 524 9.58 -25.26 -15.29
N GLY A 525 10.09 -26.15 -14.44
CA GLY A 525 11.36 -26.84 -14.67
C GLY A 525 12.56 -25.87 -14.74
N GLY A 526 12.44 -24.71 -14.09
CA GLY A 526 13.41 -23.61 -14.14
C GLY A 526 14.22 -23.44 -12.86
N GLY A 527 15.28 -22.63 -12.93
CA GLY A 527 16.08 -22.22 -11.78
C GLY A 527 15.49 -21.02 -11.02
N GLY A 528 16.20 -20.53 -10.03
CA GLY A 528 15.86 -19.30 -9.31
C GLY A 528 16.65 -19.12 -8.02
N LEU A 529 16.34 -18.06 -7.28
CA LEU A 529 16.99 -17.71 -6.01
C LEU A 529 15.98 -17.07 -5.06
N GLY A 530 15.77 -17.68 -3.88
CA GLY A 530 14.80 -17.24 -2.89
C GLY A 530 13.41 -16.98 -3.48
N ASN A 531 12.87 -15.77 -3.35
CA ASN A 531 11.56 -15.45 -3.91
C ASN A 531 11.51 -15.30 -5.45
N ALA A 532 12.60 -15.51 -6.18
CA ALA A 532 12.65 -15.42 -7.64
C ALA A 532 12.63 -16.79 -8.33
N ALA A 533 11.92 -16.89 -9.46
CA ALA A 533 11.88 -18.03 -10.37
C ALA A 533 12.24 -17.58 -11.79
N PHE A 534 12.93 -18.43 -12.55
CA PHE A 534 13.34 -18.13 -13.92
C PHE A 534 12.54 -18.96 -14.90
N LEU A 535 12.10 -18.33 -15.99
CA LEU A 535 11.48 -19.04 -17.09
C LEU A 535 12.42 -20.11 -17.66
N PRO A 536 11.88 -21.25 -18.11
CA PRO A 536 12.67 -22.27 -18.78
C PRO A 536 13.18 -21.74 -20.12
N ALA A 537 14.31 -22.28 -20.57
CA ALA A 537 14.91 -21.91 -21.84
C ALA A 537 13.90 -22.10 -22.99
N GLY A 538 13.77 -21.08 -23.84
CA GLY A 538 12.83 -21.07 -24.95
C GLY A 538 11.48 -20.44 -24.64
N THR A 539 11.02 -20.35 -23.38
CA THR A 539 9.78 -19.65 -23.04
C THR A 539 10.03 -18.14 -22.94
N GLY A 540 9.44 -17.38 -23.85
CA GLY A 540 9.61 -15.94 -23.92
C GLY A 540 8.60 -15.18 -23.05
N PRO A 541 8.98 -14.07 -22.41
CA PRO A 541 8.06 -13.18 -21.67
C PRO A 541 6.79 -12.80 -22.44
N SER A 542 6.88 -12.64 -23.76
CA SER A 542 5.74 -12.29 -24.61
C SER A 542 4.61 -13.30 -24.59
N ALA A 543 4.92 -14.60 -24.49
CA ALA A 543 3.90 -15.64 -24.51
C ALA A 543 3.06 -15.64 -23.22
N LEU A 544 3.66 -15.25 -22.10
CA LEU A 544 2.97 -15.06 -20.82
C LEU A 544 2.12 -13.79 -20.80
N ARG A 545 2.57 -12.73 -21.48
CA ARG A 545 1.77 -11.51 -21.65
C ARG A 545 0.45 -11.78 -22.35
N ASP A 546 0.44 -12.64 -23.37
CA ASP A 546 -0.82 -13.01 -24.04
C ASP A 546 -1.79 -13.68 -23.06
N ALA A 547 -1.28 -14.49 -22.13
CA ALA A 547 -2.02 -15.12 -21.05
C ALA A 547 -2.39 -14.18 -19.87
N GLY A 548 -2.02 -12.89 -19.93
CA GLY A 548 -2.34 -11.91 -18.87
C GLY A 548 -1.36 -11.88 -17.70
N VAL A 549 -0.15 -12.41 -17.90
CA VAL A 549 0.92 -12.45 -16.89
C VAL A 549 2.07 -11.52 -17.31
N LEU A 550 2.56 -10.71 -16.37
CA LEU A 550 3.76 -9.90 -16.52
C LEU A 550 4.94 -10.58 -15.84
N VAL A 551 6.06 -10.66 -16.55
CA VAL A 551 7.35 -11.16 -16.08
C VAL A 551 8.44 -10.29 -16.70
N GLY A 552 9.61 -10.24 -16.05
CA GLY A 552 10.75 -9.46 -16.54
C GLY A 552 11.17 -9.89 -17.95
N GLU A 553 11.69 -8.94 -18.75
CA GLU A 553 12.22 -9.25 -20.08
C GLU A 553 13.42 -10.21 -20.03
N ASP A 554 14.12 -10.27 -18.90
CA ASP A 554 15.18 -11.24 -18.61
C ASP A 554 14.65 -12.64 -18.19
N GLY A 555 13.33 -12.83 -18.24
CA GLY A 555 12.66 -14.06 -17.84
C GLY A 555 12.59 -14.29 -16.33
N THR A 556 12.84 -13.26 -15.50
CA THR A 556 12.64 -13.33 -14.05
C THR A 556 11.18 -13.13 -13.69
N ALA A 557 10.67 -13.99 -12.80
CA ALA A 557 9.45 -13.77 -12.06
C ALA A 557 9.76 -13.71 -10.57
N PHE A 558 9.13 -12.77 -9.87
CA PHE A 558 9.24 -12.58 -8.43
C PHE A 558 7.93 -12.96 -7.76
N VAL A 559 8.03 -13.67 -6.64
CA VAL A 559 6.92 -13.97 -5.75
C VAL A 559 6.95 -12.97 -4.60
N ALA A 560 5.93 -12.12 -4.51
CA ALA A 560 5.79 -11.18 -3.40
C ALA A 560 5.48 -11.92 -2.09
N THR A 561 5.83 -11.35 -0.94
CA THR A 561 5.49 -11.96 0.36
C THR A 561 4.00 -12.06 0.63
N VAL A 562 3.19 -11.23 -0.05
CA VAL A 562 1.72 -11.28 0.03
C VAL A 562 1.09 -12.25 -0.95
N ALA A 563 1.88 -12.88 -1.83
CA ALA A 563 1.38 -13.84 -2.79
C ALA A 563 0.83 -15.08 -2.09
N THR A 564 -0.21 -15.66 -2.68
CA THR A 564 -0.84 -16.89 -2.22
C THR A 564 -0.45 -18.07 -3.10
N ALA A 565 -0.71 -19.30 -2.63
CA ALA A 565 -0.55 -20.50 -3.47
C ALA A 565 -1.39 -20.42 -4.75
N ALA A 566 -2.60 -19.85 -4.67
CA ALA A 566 -3.46 -19.68 -5.83
C ALA A 566 -2.86 -18.73 -6.89
N ASP A 567 -2.15 -17.68 -6.47
CA ASP A 567 -1.44 -16.79 -7.40
C ASP A 567 -0.30 -17.53 -8.12
N VAL A 568 0.42 -18.40 -7.41
CA VAL A 568 1.49 -19.23 -7.99
C VAL A 568 0.93 -20.29 -8.93
N ASP A 569 -0.18 -20.93 -8.57
CA ASP A 569 -0.86 -21.90 -9.44
C ASP A 569 -1.31 -21.24 -10.75
N GLU A 570 -1.84 -20.02 -10.68
CA GLU A 570 -2.23 -19.24 -11.86
C GLU A 570 -1.01 -18.91 -12.75
N LEU A 571 0.13 -18.54 -12.17
CA LEU A 571 1.39 -18.34 -12.91
C LEU A 571 1.87 -19.62 -13.59
N ALA A 572 1.80 -20.76 -12.89
CA ALA A 572 2.20 -22.05 -13.42
C ALA A 572 1.32 -22.45 -14.63
N ILE A 573 0.00 -22.36 -14.49
CA ILE A 573 -0.97 -22.67 -15.55
C ILE A 573 -0.77 -21.76 -16.77
N ALA A 574 -0.49 -20.47 -16.56
CA ALA A 574 -0.24 -19.55 -17.65
C ALA A 574 0.97 -19.97 -18.49
N ALA A 575 2.06 -20.41 -17.85
CA ALA A 575 3.25 -20.87 -18.55
C ALA A 575 3.02 -22.16 -19.34
N GLU A 576 2.27 -23.11 -18.78
CA GLU A 576 1.91 -24.36 -19.49
C GLU A 576 1.09 -24.08 -20.76
N ARG A 577 0.09 -23.19 -20.66
CA ARG A 577 -0.73 -22.78 -21.81
C ARG A 577 0.11 -22.12 -22.90
N SER A 578 1.04 -21.25 -22.51
CA SER A 578 1.95 -20.58 -23.43
C SER A 578 2.95 -21.54 -24.11
N ALA A 579 3.31 -22.65 -23.46
CA ALA A 579 4.18 -23.69 -24.04
C ALA A 579 3.45 -24.55 -25.09
N ASN A 580 2.16 -24.86 -24.87
CA ASN A 580 1.34 -25.70 -25.75
C ASN A 580 0.79 -24.98 -26.99
N CYS A 581 0.93 -23.66 -27.09
CA CYS A 581 0.53 -22.87 -28.26
C CYS A 581 1.64 -22.69 -29.32
N ARG A 582 2.75 -23.42 -29.21
CA ARG A 582 3.88 -23.35 -30.15
C ARG A 582 3.91 -24.49 -31.17
#